data_AF-A0A9N8PNP6-F1
#
_entry.id   AF-A0A9N8PNP6-F1
#
_cell.length_a   1.000
_cell.length_b   1.000
_cell.length_c   1.000
_cell.angle_alpha   90.00
_cell.angle_beta   90.00
_cell.angle_gamma   90.00
#
_symmetry.space_group_name_H-M   'P 1'
#
loop_
_entity.id
_entity.type
_entity.pdbx_description
1 polymer ?
#
loop_
_entity_poly.entity_id
_entity_poly.type
_entity_poly.pdbx_seq_one_letter_code
_entity_poly.pdbx_strand_id
1 'polypeptide(L)'
;MLRVIYDDDDDCIMHVTLGYRDFCKALLDLYILGDKYDVPVLRHQAKDQFMSNIRTVTSMPRDLPGEQQSGLDDMFEQAARSIARLLGPSAVTFADKSVQEDTLEWCAENLDDLLWHRAFRKLLGKGRMLSTEFAGRLLLMKARLEGVEFGSDLDKDVYDHSSELSEGDGDGDGNEHESESEIEAEEAEGSVTSVSVPEDD
;
A
#
# COMPACT_ATOMS: atom_id res chain seq x y z
N MET A 1 20.92 -9.51 -18.67
CA MET A 1 20.71 -9.13 -20.08
C MET A 1 19.28 -9.51 -20.42
N LEU A 2 18.39 -8.54 -20.65
CA LEU A 2 17.00 -8.81 -21.03
C LEU A 2 16.99 -9.22 -22.51
N ARG A 3 16.52 -10.43 -22.84
CA ARG A 3 16.37 -10.89 -24.22
C ARG A 3 14.89 -11.19 -24.45
N VAL A 4 14.21 -10.30 -25.16
CA VAL A 4 12.86 -10.55 -25.66
C VAL A 4 13.03 -11.27 -27.00
N ILE A 5 12.58 -12.52 -27.07
CA ILE A 5 12.58 -13.32 -28.29
C ILE A 5 11.14 -13.30 -28.80
N TYR A 6 10.95 -12.83 -30.02
CA TYR A 6 9.68 -12.97 -30.73
C TYR A 6 9.72 -14.37 -31.35
N ASP A 7 8.88 -15.28 -30.85
CA ASP A 7 8.56 -16.51 -31.57
C ASP A 7 7.33 -16.21 -32.43
N ASP A 8 7.35 -16.64 -33.69
CA ASP A 8 6.27 -16.45 -34.67
C ASP A 8 5.03 -17.33 -34.36
N ASP A 9 5.07 -18.11 -33.28
CA ASP A 9 3.94 -18.85 -32.72
C ASP A 9 3.31 -18.03 -31.58
N ASP A 10 1.99 -17.87 -31.59
CA ASP A 10 1.12 -16.94 -30.84
C ASP A 10 1.35 -16.74 -29.31
N ASP A 11 2.34 -17.38 -28.70
CA ASP A 11 2.73 -17.22 -27.31
C ASP A 11 4.05 -16.44 -27.19
N CYS A 12 3.96 -15.13 -26.99
CA CYS A 12 5.10 -14.30 -26.63
C CYS A 12 5.65 -14.71 -25.25
N ILE A 13 6.67 -15.57 -25.16
CA ILE A 13 7.27 -15.98 -23.87
C ILE A 13 8.54 -15.16 -23.60
N MET A 14 8.51 -14.36 -22.52
CA MET A 14 9.69 -13.63 -22.08
C MET A 14 10.56 -14.47 -21.12
N HIS A 15 11.77 -14.82 -21.57
CA HIS A 15 12.78 -15.43 -20.71
C HIS A 15 13.62 -14.35 -20.00
N VAL A 16 13.30 -14.06 -18.74
CA VAL A 16 14.09 -13.15 -17.90
C VAL A 16 15.02 -13.95 -17.00
N THR A 17 16.33 -13.88 -17.24
CA THR A 17 17.35 -14.39 -16.30
C THR A 17 17.80 -13.24 -15.40
N LEU A 18 17.33 -13.25 -14.16
CA LEU A 18 17.68 -12.26 -13.15
C LEU A 18 18.62 -12.89 -12.12
N GLY A 19 19.60 -12.10 -11.65
CA GLY A 19 20.42 -12.51 -10.51
C GLY A 19 19.55 -12.63 -9.26
N TYR A 20 19.79 -13.67 -8.45
CA TYR A 20 18.99 -14.02 -7.27
C TYR A 20 18.81 -12.90 -6.23
N ARG A 21 19.64 -11.85 -6.26
CA ARG A 21 19.68 -10.81 -5.21
C ARG A 21 18.72 -9.62 -5.39
N ASP A 22 18.00 -9.51 -6.51
CA ASP A 22 17.07 -8.38 -6.74
C ASP A 22 15.84 -8.78 -7.56
N PHE A 23 15.41 -10.04 -7.47
CA PHE A 23 14.45 -10.63 -8.40
C PHE A 23 13.09 -9.91 -8.41
N CYS A 24 12.52 -9.68 -7.22
CA CYS A 24 11.24 -8.96 -7.09
C CYS A 24 11.32 -7.51 -7.56
N LYS A 25 12.48 -6.87 -7.39
CA LYS A 25 12.70 -5.49 -7.85
C LYS A 25 12.75 -5.44 -9.38
N ALA A 26 13.51 -6.35 -9.99
CA ALA A 26 13.68 -6.37 -11.43
C ALA A 26 12.38 -6.72 -12.17
N LEU A 27 11.54 -7.60 -11.63
CA LEU A 27 10.21 -7.85 -12.19
C LEU A 27 9.30 -6.62 -12.11
N LEU A 28 9.33 -5.90 -10.98
CA LEU A 28 8.57 -4.66 -10.86
C LEU A 28 9.08 -3.58 -11.82
N ASP A 29 10.41 -3.45 -11.99
CA ASP A 29 10.99 -2.52 -12.95
C ASP A 29 10.61 -2.87 -14.40
N LEU A 30 10.44 -4.16 -14.70
CA LEU A 30 9.98 -4.65 -15.99
C LEU A 30 8.50 -4.35 -16.23
N TYR A 31 7.66 -4.48 -15.19
CA TYR A 31 6.26 -4.04 -15.23
C TYR A 31 6.17 -2.53 -15.50
N ILE A 32 6.97 -1.72 -14.78
CA ILE A 32 7.06 -0.26 -15.00
C ILE A 32 7.43 0.06 -16.46
N LEU A 33 8.35 -0.71 -17.04
CA LEU A 33 8.73 -0.56 -18.44
C LEU A 33 7.55 -0.89 -19.38
N GLY A 34 6.83 -1.98 -19.12
CA GLY A 34 5.64 -2.36 -19.87
C GLY A 34 4.50 -1.36 -19.78
N ASP A 35 4.33 -0.70 -18.62
CA ASP A 35 3.36 0.38 -18.46
C ASP A 35 3.80 1.64 -19.22
N LYS A 36 5.06 2.05 -19.06
CA LYS A 36 5.60 3.26 -19.70
C LYS A 36 5.57 3.22 -21.22
N TYR A 37 5.86 2.07 -21.83
CA TYR A 37 5.90 1.90 -23.30
C TYR A 37 4.64 1.28 -23.88
N ASP A 38 3.59 1.15 -23.06
CA ASP A 38 2.35 0.47 -23.40
C ASP A 38 2.53 -0.88 -24.11
N VAL A 39 3.23 -1.80 -23.44
CA VAL A 39 3.45 -3.18 -23.90
C VAL A 39 2.67 -4.15 -23.00
N PRO A 40 1.42 -4.53 -23.37
CA PRO A 40 0.54 -5.31 -22.49
C PRO A 40 1.10 -6.69 -22.12
N VAL A 41 1.72 -7.39 -23.08
CA VAL A 41 2.32 -8.71 -22.84
C VAL A 41 3.39 -8.63 -21.75
N LEU A 42 4.22 -7.58 -21.79
CA LEU A 42 5.27 -7.36 -20.82
C LEU A 42 4.70 -7.09 -19.43
N ARG A 43 3.63 -6.27 -19.33
CA ARG A 43 2.92 -6.02 -18.08
C ARG A 43 2.35 -7.31 -17.49
N HIS A 44 1.60 -8.08 -18.27
CA HIS A 44 0.98 -9.31 -17.79
C HIS A 44 2.01 -10.31 -17.29
N GLN A 45 3.06 -10.58 -18.07
CA GLN A 45 4.09 -11.54 -17.68
C GLN A 45 4.90 -11.08 -16.46
N ALA A 46 5.27 -9.80 -16.40
CA ALA A 46 5.98 -9.27 -15.25
C ALA A 46 5.11 -9.34 -13.99
N LYS A 47 3.82 -9.03 -14.08
CA LYS A 47 2.85 -9.13 -12.98
C LYS A 47 2.71 -10.56 -12.48
N ASP A 48 2.46 -11.51 -13.39
CA ASP A 48 2.23 -12.91 -13.03
C ASP A 48 3.45 -13.52 -12.34
N GLN A 49 4.65 -13.26 -12.88
CA GLN A 49 5.89 -13.70 -12.25
C GLN A 49 6.11 -13.00 -10.91
N PHE A 50 5.83 -11.70 -10.81
CA PHE A 50 6.00 -10.94 -9.58
C PHE A 50 5.12 -11.48 -8.46
N MET A 51 3.83 -11.66 -8.74
CA MET A 51 2.86 -12.19 -7.79
C MET A 51 3.18 -13.62 -7.37
N SER A 52 3.58 -14.47 -8.33
CA SER A 52 4.02 -15.84 -8.04
C SER A 52 5.23 -15.87 -7.09
N ASN A 53 6.19 -14.96 -7.28
CA ASN A 53 7.37 -14.89 -6.42
C ASN A 53 7.08 -14.36 -5.02
N ILE A 54 6.25 -13.32 -4.88
CA ILE A 54 5.82 -12.84 -3.57
C ILE A 54 5.12 -13.95 -2.78
N ARG A 55 4.20 -14.68 -3.43
CA ARG A 55 3.50 -15.82 -2.83
C ARG A 55 4.49 -16.89 -2.38
N THR A 56 5.41 -17.28 -3.26
CA THR A 56 6.42 -18.31 -2.96
C THR A 56 7.30 -17.93 -1.78
N VAL A 57 7.81 -16.69 -1.73
CA VAL A 57 8.69 -16.22 -0.64
C VAL A 57 7.96 -16.20 0.70
N THR A 58 6.68 -15.83 0.70
CA THR A 58 5.88 -15.71 1.92
C THR A 58 5.39 -17.07 2.44
N SER A 59 5.22 -18.06 1.55
CA SER A 59 4.82 -19.42 1.92
C SER A 59 5.98 -20.32 2.38
N MET A 60 7.23 -19.83 2.36
CA MET A 60 8.38 -20.64 2.75
C MET A 60 8.38 -21.00 4.25
N PRO A 61 8.86 -22.20 4.62
CA PRO A 61 8.91 -22.63 6.02
C PRO A 61 9.76 -21.68 6.88
N ARG A 62 9.21 -21.32 8.04
CA ARG A 62 9.78 -20.32 8.95
C ARG A 62 10.96 -20.84 9.79
N ASP A 63 11.07 -22.16 9.94
CA ASP A 63 12.00 -22.82 10.86
C ASP A 63 13.14 -23.52 10.11
N LEU A 64 13.94 -22.76 9.36
CA LEU A 64 15.11 -23.29 8.66
C LEU A 64 16.40 -23.04 9.47
N PRO A 65 17.42 -23.92 9.33
CA PRO A 65 18.68 -23.74 10.03
C PRO A 65 19.40 -22.44 9.61
N GLY A 66 20.11 -21.82 10.55
CA GLY A 66 20.48 -20.39 10.54
C GLY A 66 21.20 -19.82 9.30
N GLU A 67 21.94 -20.63 8.52
CA GLU A 67 22.55 -20.15 7.27
C GLU A 67 21.54 -19.98 6.13
N GLN A 68 20.50 -20.82 6.09
CA GLN A 68 19.42 -20.72 5.09
C GLN A 68 18.41 -19.63 5.48
N GLN A 69 18.26 -19.39 6.79
CA GLN A 69 17.38 -18.34 7.31
C GLN A 69 17.79 -16.93 6.83
N SER A 70 19.09 -16.62 6.82
CA SER A 70 19.59 -15.30 6.39
C SER A 70 19.26 -15.01 4.91
N GLY A 71 19.34 -16.01 4.04
CA GLY A 71 19.00 -15.83 2.62
C GLY A 71 17.51 -15.58 2.41
N LEU A 72 16.66 -16.24 3.20
CA LEU A 72 15.21 -16.05 3.16
C LEU A 72 14.79 -14.69 3.72
N ASP A 73 15.43 -14.24 4.79
CA ASP A 73 15.20 -12.90 5.34
C ASP A 73 15.52 -11.81 4.31
N ASP A 74 16.62 -11.95 3.57
CA ASP A 74 16.99 -11.04 2.48
C ASP A 74 15.95 -11.07 1.33
N MET A 75 15.44 -12.24 0.98
CA MET A 75 14.39 -12.39 -0.05
C MET A 75 13.07 -11.76 0.40
N PHE A 76 12.68 -11.97 1.66
CA PHE A 76 11.48 -11.36 2.20
C PHE A 76 11.63 -9.84 2.33
N GLU A 77 12.81 -9.35 2.73
CA GLU A 77 13.07 -7.91 2.76
C GLU A 77 12.91 -7.27 1.37
N GLN A 78 13.35 -7.95 0.31
CA GLN A 78 13.11 -7.51 -1.06
C GLN A 78 11.62 -7.52 -1.42
N ALA A 79 10.90 -8.59 -1.11
CA ALA A 79 9.46 -8.67 -1.35
C ALA A 79 8.71 -7.53 -0.64
N ALA A 80 9.00 -7.30 0.64
CA ALA A 80 8.41 -6.22 1.44
C ALA A 80 8.72 -4.83 0.87
N ARG A 81 9.94 -4.61 0.36
CA ARG A 81 10.29 -3.35 -0.33
C ARG A 81 9.55 -3.19 -1.65
N SER A 82 9.36 -4.27 -2.42
CA SER A 82 8.58 -4.21 -3.66
C SER A 82 7.10 -3.96 -3.40
N ILE A 83 6.50 -4.57 -2.36
CA ILE A 83 5.13 -4.27 -1.92
C ILE A 83 5.02 -2.78 -1.55
N ALA A 84 5.97 -2.26 -0.77
CA ALA A 84 6.01 -0.84 -0.42
C ALA A 84 6.15 0.10 -1.65
N ARG A 85 6.80 -0.34 -2.74
CA ARG A 85 6.86 0.43 -4.00
C ARG A 85 5.54 0.43 -4.76
N LEU A 86 4.65 -0.52 -4.50
CA LEU A 86 3.32 -0.60 -5.12
C LEU A 86 2.25 0.09 -4.30
N LEU A 87 2.29 -0.08 -2.98
CA LEU A 87 1.22 0.31 -2.08
C LEU A 87 1.61 1.42 -1.09
N GLY A 88 2.89 1.76 -0.98
CA GLY A 88 3.40 2.72 -0.01
C GLY A 88 3.15 4.18 -0.40
N PRO A 89 3.54 5.14 0.46
CA PRO A 89 3.35 6.57 0.18
C PRO A 89 4.09 7.07 -1.06
N SER A 90 5.20 6.40 -1.43
CA SER A 90 5.98 6.66 -2.64
C SER A 90 5.67 5.65 -3.74
N ALA A 91 4.44 5.12 -3.76
CA ALA A 91 4.01 4.16 -4.75
C ALA A 91 4.15 4.74 -6.17
N VAL A 92 4.60 3.89 -7.09
CA VAL A 92 4.61 4.25 -8.51
C VAL A 92 3.18 4.37 -9.01
N THR A 93 2.89 5.42 -9.77
CA THR A 93 1.61 5.59 -10.46
C THR A 93 1.66 4.83 -11.78
N PHE A 94 0.73 3.92 -11.97
CA PHE A 94 0.58 3.13 -13.20
C PHE A 94 -0.67 3.56 -13.97
N ALA A 95 -0.62 3.47 -15.30
CA ALA A 95 -1.83 3.55 -16.11
C ALA A 95 -2.69 2.29 -15.87
N ASP A 96 -2.04 1.12 -15.86
CA ASP A 96 -2.64 -0.15 -15.46
C ASP A 96 -2.44 -0.41 -13.96
N LYS A 97 -3.52 -0.27 -13.18
CA LYS A 97 -3.49 -0.48 -11.72
C LYS A 97 -3.56 -1.94 -11.30
N SER A 98 -3.68 -2.90 -12.23
CA SER A 98 -3.92 -4.30 -11.91
C SER A 98 -2.88 -4.90 -10.95
N VAL A 99 -1.60 -4.55 -11.09
CA VAL A 99 -0.55 -5.04 -10.18
C VAL A 99 -0.73 -4.51 -8.76
N GLN A 100 -1.21 -3.28 -8.58
CA GLN A 100 -1.47 -2.71 -7.26
C GLN A 100 -2.69 -3.38 -6.61
N GLU A 101 -3.74 -3.59 -7.40
CA GLU A 101 -4.96 -4.28 -6.94
C GLU A 101 -4.68 -5.72 -6.52
N ASP A 102 -4.01 -6.51 -7.36
CA ASP A 102 -3.66 -7.91 -7.05
C ASP A 102 -2.74 -8.00 -5.81
N THR A 103 -1.81 -7.05 -5.67
CA THR A 103 -0.91 -7.00 -4.50
C THR A 103 -1.69 -6.64 -3.23
N LEU A 104 -2.62 -5.69 -3.31
CA LEU A 104 -3.45 -5.26 -2.19
C LEU A 104 -4.37 -6.39 -1.71
N GLU A 105 -5.06 -7.06 -2.64
CA GLU A 105 -5.92 -8.20 -2.35
C GLU A 105 -5.13 -9.32 -1.66
N TRP A 106 -3.97 -9.69 -2.23
CA TRP A 106 -3.10 -10.69 -1.63
C TRP A 106 -2.62 -10.28 -0.23
N CYS A 107 -2.29 -9.01 -0.01
CA CYS A 107 -1.92 -8.51 1.31
C CYS A 107 -3.07 -8.61 2.31
N ALA A 108 -4.32 -8.42 1.88
CA ALA A 108 -5.49 -8.55 2.74
C ALA A 108 -5.69 -10.01 3.17
N GLU A 109 -5.58 -10.95 2.23
CA GLU A 109 -5.69 -12.39 2.50
C GLU A 109 -4.61 -12.90 3.45
N ASN A 110 -3.39 -12.35 3.35
CA ASN A 110 -2.19 -12.86 4.04
C ASN A 110 -1.66 -11.90 5.11
N LEU A 111 -2.49 -10.96 5.59
CA LEU A 111 -2.04 -9.88 6.47
C LEU A 111 -1.39 -10.43 7.76
N ASP A 112 -1.97 -11.48 8.33
CA ASP A 112 -1.47 -12.06 9.58
C ASP A 112 -0.05 -12.60 9.41
N ASP A 113 0.19 -13.38 8.35
CA ASP A 113 1.52 -13.88 8.01
C ASP A 113 2.50 -12.75 7.71
N LEU A 114 2.08 -11.73 6.95
CA LEU A 114 2.90 -10.56 6.66
C LEU A 114 3.34 -9.83 7.94
N LEU A 115 2.46 -9.70 8.93
CA LEU A 115 2.76 -9.04 10.20
C LEU A 115 3.77 -9.81 11.06
N TRP A 116 3.95 -11.12 10.86
CA TRP A 116 5.01 -11.86 11.54
C TRP A 116 6.41 -11.43 11.09
N HIS A 117 6.56 -11.09 9.81
CA HIS A 117 7.86 -10.76 9.25
C HIS A 117 8.40 -9.39 9.69
N ARG A 118 9.65 -9.40 10.18
CA ARG A 118 10.31 -8.20 10.71
C ARG A 118 10.43 -7.08 9.68
N ALA A 119 10.73 -7.40 8.42
CA ALA A 119 10.90 -6.40 7.37
C ALA A 119 9.59 -5.66 7.07
N PHE A 120 8.48 -6.39 7.02
CA PHE A 120 7.15 -5.82 6.80
C PHE A 120 6.77 -4.88 7.96
N ARG A 121 6.87 -5.35 9.20
CA ARG A 121 6.60 -4.52 10.40
C ARG A 121 7.50 -3.29 10.48
N LYS A 122 8.79 -3.43 10.15
CA LYS A 122 9.73 -2.30 10.16
C LYS A 122 9.34 -1.22 9.14
N LEU A 123 8.82 -1.61 7.98
CA LEU A 123 8.33 -0.66 6.98
C LEU A 123 6.97 -0.07 7.37
N LEU A 124 6.07 -0.89 7.92
CA LEU A 124 4.76 -0.46 8.40
C LEU A 124 4.87 0.55 9.56
N GLY A 125 5.67 0.24 10.59
CA GLY A 125 5.89 1.14 11.73
C GLY A 125 6.64 2.43 11.38
N LYS A 126 7.30 2.47 10.22
CA LYS A 126 7.90 3.70 9.67
C LYS A 126 6.95 4.48 8.76
N GLY A 127 5.71 4.01 8.59
CA GLY A 127 4.73 4.61 7.66
C GLY A 127 5.14 4.50 6.19
N ARG A 128 5.98 3.52 5.82
CA ARG A 128 6.49 3.36 4.44
C ARG A 128 5.90 2.16 3.69
N MET A 129 5.14 1.31 4.36
CA MET A 129 4.58 0.11 3.74
C MET A 129 3.32 0.41 2.93
N LEU A 130 2.39 1.21 3.48
CA LEU A 130 1.10 1.51 2.89
C LEU A 130 0.88 3.03 2.89
N SER A 131 0.37 3.57 1.79
CA SER A 131 -0.22 4.90 1.75
C SER A 131 -1.52 4.92 2.55
N THR A 132 -2.02 6.10 2.91
CA THR A 132 -3.30 6.24 3.62
C THR A 132 -4.46 5.63 2.84
N GLU A 133 -4.49 5.83 1.52
CA GLU A 133 -5.48 5.23 0.61
C GLU A 133 -5.44 3.70 0.68
N PHE A 134 -4.26 3.09 0.45
CA PHE A 134 -4.14 1.64 0.42
C PHE A 134 -4.32 1.01 1.80
N ALA A 135 -3.91 1.69 2.88
CA ALA A 135 -4.14 1.22 4.25
C ALA A 135 -5.63 1.13 4.57
N GLY A 136 -6.43 2.15 4.24
CA GLY A 136 -7.87 2.12 4.46
C GLY A 136 -8.55 1.00 3.67
N ARG A 137 -8.16 0.84 2.40
CA ARG A 137 -8.69 -0.23 1.53
C ARG A 137 -8.32 -1.62 2.03
N LEU A 138 -7.06 -1.82 2.47
CA LEU A 138 -6.59 -3.07 3.03
C LEU A 138 -7.41 -3.48 4.27
N LEU A 139 -7.64 -2.54 5.19
CA LEU A 139 -8.41 -2.80 6.41
C LEU A 139 -9.86 -3.16 6.09
N LEU A 140 -10.48 -2.47 5.14
CA LEU A 140 -11.84 -2.79 4.69
C LEU A 140 -11.91 -4.18 4.03
N MET A 141 -10.94 -4.52 3.19
CA MET A 141 -10.84 -5.85 2.57
C MET A 141 -10.66 -6.95 3.62
N LYS A 142 -9.74 -6.76 4.57
CA LYS A 142 -9.50 -7.71 5.68
C LYS A 142 -10.75 -7.92 6.53
N ALA A 143 -11.43 -6.85 6.91
CA ALA A 143 -12.69 -6.91 7.66
C ALA A 143 -13.77 -7.70 6.91
N ARG A 144 -13.91 -7.48 5.59
CA ARG A 144 -14.84 -8.24 4.75
C ARG A 144 -14.50 -9.73 4.69
N LEU A 145 -13.22 -10.07 4.56
CA LEU A 145 -12.77 -11.47 4.58
C LEU A 145 -13.05 -12.15 5.92
N GLU A 146 -13.01 -11.40 7.01
CA GLU A 146 -13.31 -11.89 8.37
C GLU A 146 -14.82 -11.88 8.71
N GLY A 147 -15.67 -11.41 7.78
CA GLY A 147 -17.12 -11.32 8.01
C GLY A 147 -17.52 -10.21 8.98
N VAL A 148 -16.66 -9.21 9.20
CA VAL A 148 -16.97 -8.04 10.01
C VAL A 148 -17.87 -7.11 9.18
N GLU A 149 -19.17 -7.12 9.48
CA GLU A 149 -20.10 -6.14 8.96
C GLU A 149 -19.85 -4.80 9.64
N PHE A 150 -19.39 -3.80 8.88
CA PHE A 150 -19.47 -2.41 9.33
C PHE A 150 -20.95 -2.04 9.30
N GLY A 151 -21.62 -2.17 10.44
CA GLY A 151 -22.95 -1.62 10.62
C GLY A 151 -22.92 -0.16 10.21
N SER A 152 -23.72 0.20 9.21
CA SER A 152 -24.05 1.58 8.98
C SER A 152 -24.86 2.04 10.18
N ASP A 153 -24.21 2.64 11.17
CA ASP A 153 -24.86 3.43 12.23
C ASP A 153 -25.41 4.72 11.60
N LEU A 154 -26.26 4.55 10.59
CA LEU A 154 -27.08 5.59 9.98
C LEU A 154 -28.53 5.28 10.37
N ASP A 155 -29.01 6.14 11.26
CA ASP A 155 -30.39 6.50 11.45
C ASP A 155 -31.34 5.42 11.99
N LYS A 156 -31.29 5.26 13.33
CA LYS A 156 -32.53 5.12 14.12
C LYS A 156 -32.47 5.96 15.40
N ASP A 157 -32.17 7.25 15.25
CA ASP A 157 -32.74 8.25 16.14
C ASP A 157 -34.24 8.39 15.80
N VAL A 158 -35.02 7.36 16.13
CA VAL A 158 -36.47 7.54 16.28
C VAL A 158 -36.66 8.14 17.66
N TYR A 159 -36.54 9.46 17.69
CA TYR A 159 -37.17 10.32 18.68
C TYR A 159 -38.66 9.98 18.73
N ASP A 160 -39.07 9.10 19.65
CA ASP A 160 -40.46 8.96 20.04
C ASP A 160 -40.79 10.06 21.05
N HIS A 161 -41.13 11.23 20.52
CA HIS A 161 -41.88 12.23 21.26
C HIS A 161 -43.35 11.82 21.32
N SER A 162 -43.69 10.99 22.31
CA SER A 162 -45.07 10.77 22.72
C SER A 162 -45.24 11.05 24.21
N SER A 163 -45.30 12.35 24.51
CA SER A 163 -46.26 12.99 25.44
C SER A 163 -46.64 12.27 26.74
N GLU A 164 -46.06 12.72 27.86
CA GLU A 164 -46.80 12.86 29.11
C GLU A 164 -46.78 14.32 29.55
N LEU A 165 -47.99 14.87 29.67
CA LEU A 165 -48.29 16.20 30.15
C LEU A 165 -47.96 16.28 31.65
N SER A 166 -47.08 17.21 32.03
CA SER A 166 -47.04 17.74 33.39
C SER A 166 -46.84 19.24 33.32
N GLU A 167 -47.88 19.96 33.71
CA GLU A 167 -47.92 21.41 33.83
C GLU A 167 -46.82 21.91 34.78
N GLY A 168 -46.19 23.02 34.42
CA GLY A 168 -45.14 23.65 35.21
C GLY A 168 -44.71 24.97 34.59
N ASP A 169 -45.41 26.03 35.00
CA ASP A 169 -45.14 27.44 34.69
C ASP A 169 -43.67 27.84 34.95
N GLY A 170 -43.12 28.72 34.13
CA GLY A 170 -41.83 29.36 34.42
C GLY A 170 -41.26 30.17 33.27
N ASP A 171 -41.50 31.48 33.33
CA ASP A 171 -40.96 32.55 32.49
C ASP A 171 -39.41 32.61 32.45
N GLY A 172 -38.85 33.19 31.37
CA GLY A 172 -37.48 33.72 31.32
C GLY A 172 -36.74 33.30 30.05
N ASP A 173 -36.70 34.13 29.00
CA ASP A 173 -35.76 35.25 28.79
C ASP A 173 -34.35 34.81 28.37
N GLY A 174 -33.87 35.39 27.27
CA GLY A 174 -32.45 35.57 27.05
C GLY A 174 -31.69 34.58 26.16
N ASN A 175 -31.37 35.10 24.97
CA ASN A 175 -29.99 35.35 24.54
C ASN A 175 -29.33 34.40 23.53
N GLU A 176 -29.08 35.03 22.39
CA GLU A 176 -28.12 34.73 21.33
C GLU A 176 -26.73 34.39 21.88
N HIS A 177 -26.01 33.49 21.19
CA HIS A 177 -24.60 33.72 20.90
C HIS A 177 -24.10 32.83 19.75
N GLU A 178 -23.89 33.48 18.61
CA GLU A 178 -22.87 33.13 17.63
C GLU A 178 -21.49 33.19 18.28
N SER A 179 -20.58 32.30 17.88
CA SER A 179 -19.13 32.57 17.91
C SER A 179 -18.42 31.65 16.92
N GLU A 180 -18.13 32.25 15.77
CA GLU A 180 -17.07 31.88 14.85
C GLU A 180 -15.71 31.92 15.57
N SER A 181 -14.77 31.09 15.14
CA SER A 181 -13.35 31.50 15.14
C SER A 181 -12.58 30.71 14.08
N GLU A 182 -12.28 31.45 13.02
CA GLU A 182 -11.11 31.29 12.16
C GLU A 182 -9.83 31.22 13.02
N ILE A 183 -8.88 30.36 12.65
CA ILE A 183 -7.46 30.68 12.85
C ILE A 183 -6.68 30.25 11.60
N GLU A 184 -5.87 31.22 11.19
CA GLU A 184 -5.16 31.41 9.94
C GLU A 184 -4.00 30.44 9.69
N ALA A 185 -3.67 30.38 8.40
CA ALA A 185 -2.44 29.84 7.87
C ALA A 185 -1.23 30.73 8.21
N GLU A 186 -0.08 30.11 8.47
CA GLU A 186 1.22 30.77 8.26
C GLU A 186 2.06 29.94 7.29
N GLU A 187 2.27 30.53 6.11
CA GLU A 187 3.37 30.24 5.21
C GLU A 187 4.68 30.75 5.84
N ALA A 188 5.74 29.96 5.74
CA ALA A 188 7.11 30.44 5.93
C ALA A 188 7.93 30.04 4.71
N GLU A 189 7.92 30.90 3.69
CA GLU A 189 8.96 30.93 2.67
C GLU A 189 10.25 31.58 3.22
N GLY A 190 11.38 31.10 2.70
CA GLY A 190 12.56 31.94 2.51
C GLY A 190 13.75 31.63 3.41
N SER A 191 14.83 31.11 2.82
CA SER A 191 15.91 32.01 2.35
C SER A 191 17.31 31.34 2.39
N VAL A 192 17.83 31.05 1.19
CA VAL A 192 19.15 31.48 0.66
C VAL A 192 20.46 30.90 1.26
N THR A 193 21.07 30.04 0.43
CA THR A 193 22.51 29.89 0.06
C THR A 193 23.60 29.64 1.10
N SER A 194 24.44 28.63 0.83
CA SER A 194 25.82 28.87 0.36
C SER A 194 26.43 27.60 -0.23
N VAL A 195 27.04 27.77 -1.40
CA VAL A 195 27.84 26.81 -2.14
C VAL A 195 29.26 26.85 -1.60
N SER A 196 29.91 25.70 -1.46
CA SER A 196 31.36 25.62 -1.26
C SER A 196 31.89 24.39 -2.00
N VAL A 197 32.61 24.66 -3.09
CA VAL A 197 33.45 23.72 -3.82
C VAL A 197 34.83 23.72 -3.14
N PRO A 198 35.53 22.59 -3.03
CA PRO A 198 36.98 22.60 -2.94
C PRO A 198 37.62 22.00 -4.20
N GLU A 199 38.75 22.62 -4.53
CA GLU A 199 39.58 22.51 -5.72
C GLU A 199 40.34 21.17 -5.82
N ASP A 200 40.72 20.85 -7.06
CA ASP A 200 41.60 19.77 -7.48
C ASP A 200 43.00 19.84 -6.83
N ASP A 201 43.53 18.68 -6.44
CA ASP A 201 44.94 18.26 -6.62
C ASP A 201 45.03 16.72 -6.58
#